data_AF-A0A367ZR03-F1
#
_entry.id   AF-A0A367ZR03-F1
#
_cell.length_a   1.000
_cell.length_b   1.000
_cell.length_c   1.000
_cell.angle_alpha   90.00
_cell.angle_beta   90.00
_cell.angle_gamma   90.00
#
_symmetry.space_group_name_H-M   'P 1'
#
loop_
_entity.id
_entity.type
_entity.pdbx_description
1 polymer ?
#
loop_
_entity_poly.entity_id
_entity_poly.type
_entity_poly.pdbx_seq_one_letter_code
_entity_poly.pdbx_strand_id
1 'polypeptide(L)'
;MIELMVVVSILGILLSIASRRNALVLERSRDAALMIDLAHLRNAVHQAALESGGVFPATLEELFPRFLSRKPGAWQGARGSGVIGYDPITGKIELRGPDGITPSPFLDSKGRPYGEY
;
A
#
# COMPACT_ATOMS: atom_id res chain seq x y z
N MET A 1 11.67 -24.62 42.40
CA MET A 1 12.47 -23.58 41.70
C MET A 1 12.77 -23.97 40.25
N ILE A 2 13.25 -25.19 39.99
CA ILE A 2 13.48 -25.70 38.62
C ILE A 2 12.21 -25.65 37.75
N GLU A 3 11.04 -25.98 38.31
CA GLU A 3 9.76 -25.97 37.59
C GLU A 3 9.43 -24.60 36.97
N LEU A 4 9.54 -23.51 37.74
CA LEU A 4 9.35 -22.15 37.24
C LEU A 4 10.39 -21.77 36.18
N MET A 5 11.65 -22.22 36.32
CA MET A 5 12.69 -21.94 35.33
C MET A 5 12.40 -22.62 33.98
N VAL A 6 11.91 -23.86 34.00
CA VAL A 6 11.54 -24.60 32.78
C VAL A 6 10.37 -23.91 32.08
N VAL A 7 9.34 -23.51 32.82
CA VAL A 7 8.16 -22.83 32.26
C VAL A 7 8.55 -21.51 31.60
N VAL A 8 9.34 -20.68 32.28
CA VAL A 8 9.80 -19.39 31.71
C VAL A 8 10.69 -19.61 30.49
N SER A 9 11.51 -20.67 30.49
CA SER A 9 12.35 -21.01 29.33
C SER A 9 11.52 -21.42 28.11
N ILE A 10 10.49 -22.26 28.29
CA ILE A 10 9.60 -22.67 27.20
C ILE A 10 8.79 -21.48 26.69
N LEU A 11 8.27 -20.63 27.59
CA LEU A 11 7.56 -19.41 27.22
C LEU A 11 8.44 -18.45 26.40
N GLY A 12 9.71 -18.28 26.78
CA GLY A 12 10.66 -17.45 26.05
C GLY A 12 10.89 -17.94 24.61
N ILE A 13 11.06 -19.25 24.43
CA ILE A 13 11.23 -19.87 23.11
C ILE A 13 9.98 -19.66 22.25
N LEU A 14 8.79 -19.94 22.80
CA LEU A 14 7.52 -19.79 22.08
C LEU A 14 7.27 -18.33 21.65
N LEU A 15 7.51 -17.37 22.54
CA LEU A 15 7.36 -15.94 22.22
C LEU A 15 8.33 -15.50 21.12
N SER A 16 9.59 -15.98 21.14
CA SER A 16 10.58 -15.65 20.12
C SER A 16 10.14 -16.12 18.72
N ILE A 17 9.59 -17.33 18.62
CA ILE A 17 9.10 -17.90 17.35
C ILE A 17 7.83 -17.18 16.89
N ALA A 18 6.87 -16.96 17.79
CA ALA A 18 5.59 -16.32 17.47
C ALA A 18 5.78 -14.86 16.99
N SER A 19 6.72 -14.13 17.59
CA SER A 19 7.01 -12.73 17.25
C SER A 19 7.41 -12.55 15.78
N ARG A 20 8.34 -13.36 15.27
CA ARG A 20 8.83 -13.23 13.88
C ARG A 20 7.73 -13.49 12.85
N ARG A 21 6.89 -14.51 13.09
CA ARG A 21 5.82 -14.88 12.15
C ARG A 21 4.75 -13.78 12.07
N ASN A 22 4.42 -13.18 13.21
CA ASN A 22 3.40 -12.14 13.26
C ASN A 22 3.84 -10.87 12.49
N ALA A 23 5.12 -10.50 12.60
CA ALA A 23 5.68 -9.36 11.88
C ALA A 23 5.52 -9.51 10.35
N LEU A 24 5.86 -10.68 9.79
CA LEU A 24 5.76 -10.92 8.34
C LEU A 24 4.30 -10.91 7.84
N VAL A 25 3.37 -11.46 8.62
CA VAL A 25 1.94 -11.45 8.27
C VAL A 25 1.43 -10.01 8.24
N LEU A 26 1.83 -9.19 9.21
CA LEU A 26 1.47 -7.77 9.25
C LEU A 26 2.05 -6.97 8.09
N GLU A 27 3.30 -7.25 7.70
CA GLU A 27 3.88 -6.63 6.49
C GLU A 27 3.04 -6.97 5.25
N ARG A 28 2.75 -8.26 5.04
CA ARG A 28 1.94 -8.69 3.89
C ARG A 28 0.54 -8.10 3.88
N SER A 29 -0.10 -7.92 5.04
CA SER A 29 -1.42 -7.31 5.11
C SER A 29 -1.38 -5.83 4.72
N ARG A 30 -0.31 -5.10 5.08
CA ARG A 30 -0.12 -3.70 4.67
C ARG A 30 0.09 -3.58 3.17
N ASP A 31 0.90 -4.46 2.58
CA ASP A 31 1.11 -4.48 1.13
C ASP A 31 -0.18 -4.83 0.37
N ALA A 32 -0.96 -5.79 0.88
CA ALA A 32 -2.25 -6.16 0.29
C ALA A 32 -3.27 -5.01 0.37
N ALA A 33 -3.34 -4.31 1.51
CA ALA A 33 -4.19 -3.14 1.66
C ALA A 33 -3.83 -2.04 0.64
N LEU A 34 -2.53 -1.78 0.47
CA LEU A 34 -2.04 -0.83 -0.52
C LEU A 34 -2.44 -1.21 -1.97
N MET A 35 -2.34 -2.50 -2.34
CA MET A 35 -2.79 -2.96 -3.65
C MET A 35 -4.29 -2.79 -3.87
N ILE A 36 -5.09 -3.01 -2.82
CA ILE A 36 -6.54 -2.82 -2.85
C ILE A 36 -6.88 -1.33 -3.03
N ASP A 37 -6.21 -0.45 -2.27
CA ASP A 37 -6.38 1.00 -2.38
C ASP A 37 -6.04 1.51 -3.79
N LEU A 38 -4.93 1.02 -4.36
CA LEU A 38 -4.53 1.29 -5.75
C LEU A 38 -5.58 0.83 -6.76
N ALA A 39 -6.13 -0.38 -6.58
CA ALA A 39 -7.16 -0.91 -7.46
C ALA A 39 -8.45 -0.08 -7.39
N HIS A 40 -8.85 0.36 -6.19
CA HIS A 40 -9.97 1.28 -6.02
C HIS A 40 -9.73 2.61 -6.73
N LEU A 41 -8.53 3.18 -6.59
CA LEU A 41 -8.19 4.44 -7.24
C LEU A 41 -8.19 4.31 -8.78
N ARG A 42 -7.62 3.24 -9.31
CA ARG A 42 -7.63 2.93 -10.75
C ARG A 42 -9.05 2.78 -11.28
N ASN A 43 -9.89 2.03 -10.57
CA ASN A 43 -11.28 1.85 -10.96
C ASN A 43 -12.05 3.16 -10.94
N ALA A 44 -11.82 4.02 -9.94
CA ALA A 44 -12.44 5.35 -9.87
C ALA A 44 -12.03 6.25 -11.06
N VAL A 45 -10.74 6.26 -11.41
CA VAL A 45 -10.23 6.98 -12.59
C VAL A 45 -10.88 6.48 -13.87
N HIS A 46 -10.93 5.16 -14.06
CA HIS A 46 -11.55 4.58 -15.25
C HIS A 46 -13.05 4.86 -15.30
N GLN A 47 -13.76 4.80 -14.18
CA GLN A 47 -15.18 5.12 -14.12
C GLN A 47 -15.44 6.59 -14.46
N ALA A 48 -14.63 7.51 -13.95
CA ALA A 48 -14.72 8.94 -14.28
C ALA A 48 -14.47 9.19 -15.77
N ALA A 49 -13.54 8.46 -16.37
CA ALA A 49 -13.27 8.53 -17.80
C ALA A 49 -14.44 7.99 -18.64
N LEU A 50 -15.07 6.89 -18.21
CA LEU A 50 -16.25 6.33 -18.88
C LEU A 50 -17.42 7.32 -18.88
N GLU A 51 -17.67 8.01 -17.76
CA GLU A 51 -18.72 9.03 -17.68
C GLU A 51 -18.40 10.29 -18.51
N SER A 52 -17.12 10.63 -18.63
CA SER A 52 -16.65 11.82 -19.35
C SER A 52 -16.38 11.57 -20.84
N GLY A 53 -16.87 10.46 -21.40
CA GLY A 53 -16.74 10.13 -22.82
C GLY A 53 -15.33 9.70 -23.24
N GLY A 54 -14.56 9.11 -22.34
CA GLY A 54 -13.19 8.62 -22.57
C GLY A 54 -12.08 9.59 -22.14
N VAL A 55 -12.44 10.74 -21.55
CA VAL A 55 -11.46 11.72 -21.06
C VAL A 55 -11.17 11.47 -19.59
N PHE A 56 -9.91 11.18 -19.26
CA PHE A 56 -9.46 11.03 -17.88
C PHE A 56 -9.51 12.39 -17.14
N PRO A 57 -9.80 12.39 -15.82
CA PRO A 57 -9.83 13.62 -15.03
C PRO A 57 -8.44 14.27 -15.00
N ALA A 58 -8.40 15.61 -14.93
CA ALA A 58 -7.12 16.33 -14.94
C ALA A 58 -6.35 16.16 -13.61
N THR A 59 -7.09 15.96 -12.52
CA THR A 59 -6.54 15.76 -11.18
C THR A 59 -7.25 14.63 -10.43
N LEU A 60 -6.56 13.99 -9.48
CA LEU A 60 -7.18 12.97 -8.63
C LEU A 60 -8.22 13.58 -7.68
N GLU A 61 -8.13 14.88 -7.40
CA GLU A 61 -9.08 15.63 -6.59
C GLU A 61 -10.48 15.67 -7.21
N GLU A 62 -10.60 15.69 -8.54
CA GLU A 62 -11.89 15.70 -9.25
C GLU A 62 -12.70 14.41 -9.05
N LEU A 63 -12.03 13.32 -8.68
CA LEU A 63 -12.69 12.06 -8.35
C LEU A 63 -13.50 12.16 -7.05
N PHE A 64 -13.16 13.11 -6.18
CA PHE A 64 -13.87 13.35 -4.94
C PHE A 64 -14.98 14.40 -5.13
N PRO A 65 -16.17 14.23 -4.54
CA PRO A 65 -16.64 13.11 -3.73
C PRO A 65 -17.36 12.02 -4.54
N ARG A 66 -17.45 12.16 -5.87
CA ARG A 66 -18.34 11.33 -6.70
C ARG A 66 -17.89 9.88 -6.85
N PHE A 67 -16.60 9.65 -7.08
CA PHE A 67 -16.02 8.33 -7.33
C PHE A 67 -15.15 7.83 -6.17
N LEU A 68 -14.71 8.74 -5.29
CA LEU A 68 -13.94 8.43 -4.09
C LEU A 68 -14.57 9.05 -2.86
N SER A 69 -14.67 8.28 -1.78
CA SER A 69 -15.16 8.76 -0.48
C SER A 69 -14.12 9.54 0.31
N ARG A 70 -12.85 9.54 -0.10
CA ARG A 70 -11.77 10.28 0.55
C ARG A 70 -10.77 10.77 -0.50
N LYS A 71 -10.21 11.96 -0.27
CA LYS A 71 -9.11 12.48 -1.08
C LYS A 71 -7.91 11.52 -1.01
N PRO A 72 -7.32 11.13 -2.16
CA PRO A 72 -6.08 10.35 -2.19
C PRO A 72 -4.97 11.07 -1.44
N GLY A 73 -4.36 10.38 -0.47
CA GLY A 73 -3.25 10.88 0.33
C GLY A 73 -1.93 10.26 -0.07
N ALA A 74 -0.92 10.41 0.80
CA ALA A 74 0.31 9.63 0.72
C ALA A 74 -0.01 8.13 0.83
N TRP A 75 0.65 7.31 0.02
CA TRP A 75 0.53 5.87 0.12
C TRP A 75 1.49 5.34 1.20
N GLN A 76 1.10 4.24 1.83
CA GLN A 76 1.90 3.57 2.85
C GLN A 76 1.84 2.06 2.66
N GLY A 77 3.00 1.47 2.35
CA GLY A 77 3.20 0.02 2.32
C GLY A 77 3.80 -0.49 3.62
N ALA A 78 4.17 -1.78 3.64
CA ALA A 78 4.85 -2.38 4.78
C ALA A 78 6.21 -1.75 5.06
N ARG A 79 6.97 -1.47 4.00
CA ARG A 79 8.40 -1.10 4.06
C ARG A 79 8.74 0.20 3.34
N GLY A 80 7.72 0.91 2.87
CA GLY A 80 7.88 2.16 2.14
C GLY A 80 6.65 3.04 2.26
N SER A 81 6.83 4.31 1.97
CA SER A 81 5.77 5.28 1.83
C SER A 81 6.17 6.33 0.80
N GLY A 82 5.19 7.09 0.33
CA GLY A 82 5.44 8.16 -0.61
C GLY A 82 4.16 8.79 -1.10
N VAL A 83 4.22 9.41 -2.28
CA VAL A 83 3.06 10.07 -2.88
C VAL A 83 2.55 9.31 -4.10
N ILE A 84 1.26 9.45 -4.37
CA ILE A 84 0.63 8.84 -5.53
C ILE A 84 0.87 9.76 -6.73
N GLY A 85 1.56 9.24 -7.75
CA GLY A 85 1.69 9.87 -9.04
C GLY A 85 0.49 9.54 -9.93
N TYR A 86 0.00 10.53 -10.66
CA TYR A 86 -1.11 10.37 -11.59
C TYR A 86 -0.77 11.05 -12.91
N ASP A 87 -0.98 10.32 -14.01
CA ASP A 87 -0.88 10.85 -15.37
C ASP A 87 -2.30 11.04 -15.95
N PRO A 88 -2.74 12.29 -16.18
CA PRO A 88 -4.08 12.58 -16.70
C PRO A 88 -4.24 12.25 -18.19
N ILE A 89 -3.15 12.01 -18.94
CA ILE A 89 -3.24 11.67 -20.36
C ILE A 89 -3.55 10.18 -20.51
N THR A 90 -2.87 9.33 -19.73
CA THR A 90 -3.02 7.88 -19.81
C THR A 90 -3.91 7.28 -18.73
N GLY A 91 -4.31 8.07 -17.73
CA GLY A 91 -5.00 7.60 -16.53
C GLY A 91 -4.13 6.72 -15.64
N LYS A 92 -2.80 6.75 -15.81
CA LYS A 92 -1.88 5.83 -15.12
C LYS A 92 -1.65 6.32 -13.69
N ILE A 93 -1.74 5.40 -12.74
CA ILE A 93 -1.44 5.65 -11.33
C ILE A 93 -0.19 4.87 -10.96
N GLU A 94 0.79 5.60 -10.41
CA GLU A 94 2.09 5.08 -10.01
C GLU A 94 2.38 5.42 -8.54
N LEU A 95 3.02 4.51 -7.83
CA LEU A 95 3.53 4.79 -6.49
C LEU A 95 4.91 5.43 -6.62
N ARG A 96 5.03 6.70 -6.21
CA ARG A 96 6.29 7.44 -6.22
C ARG A 96 6.91 7.49 -4.83
N GLY A 97 8.22 7.70 -4.78
CA GLY A 97 8.92 7.93 -3.52
C GLY A 97 8.45 9.21 -2.80
N PRO A 98 8.99 9.51 -1.61
CA PRO A 98 8.70 10.72 -0.86
C PRO A 98 9.09 12.02 -1.60
N ASP A 99 10.02 11.91 -2.54
CA ASP A 99 10.45 12.95 -3.47
C ASP A 99 9.38 13.28 -4.54
N GLY A 100 8.42 12.39 -4.77
CA GLY A 100 7.30 12.58 -5.69
C GLY A 100 7.64 12.63 -7.17
N ILE A 101 8.91 12.43 -7.51
CA ILE A 101 9.42 12.45 -8.89
C ILE A 101 9.74 11.03 -9.33
N THR A 102 10.47 10.26 -8.52
CA THR A 102 10.90 8.92 -8.90
C THR A 102 9.87 7.84 -8.52
N PRO A 103 9.73 6.77 -9.33
CA PRO A 103 9.02 5.57 -8.91
C PRO A 103 9.63 5.04 -7.62
N SER A 104 8.79 4.56 -6.71
CA SER A 104 9.23 4.13 -5.38
C SER A 104 10.28 3.00 -5.48
N PRO A 105 11.51 3.20 -4.95
CA PRO A 105 12.56 2.18 -4.97
C PRO A 105 12.38 1.16 -3.84
N PHE A 106 11.44 1.40 -2.92
CA PHE A 106 11.20 0.51 -1.80
C PHE A 106 10.61 -0.82 -2.28
N LEU A 107 11.05 -1.92 -1.68
CA LEU A 107 10.58 -3.26 -1.98
C LEU A 107 9.47 -3.67 -1.01
N ASP A 108 8.46 -4.37 -1.53
CA ASP A 108 7.42 -5.00 -0.73
C ASP A 108 7.96 -6.21 0.07
N SER A 109 7.08 -6.85 0.83
CA SER A 109 7.40 -8.06 1.59
C SER A 109 7.78 -9.29 0.74
N LYS A 110 7.59 -9.23 -0.59
CA LYS A 110 7.94 -10.27 -1.57
C LYS A 110 9.17 -9.90 -2.44
N GLY A 111 9.74 -8.71 -2.28
CA GLY A 111 10.88 -8.23 -3.04
C GLY A 111 10.54 -7.51 -4.37
N ARG A 112 9.28 -7.14 -4.61
CA ARG A 112 8.87 -6.34 -5.78
C ARG A 112 8.93 -4.85 -5.42
N PRO A 113 9.49 -3.99 -6.28
CA PRO A 113 9.48 -2.55 -6.03
C PRO A 113 8.06 -1.99 -6.13
N TYR A 114 7.69 -1.11 -5.21
CA TYR A 114 6.36 -0.49 -5.21
C TYR A 114 6.13 0.37 -6.46
N GLY A 115 7.19 0.91 -7.07
CA GLY A 115 7.08 1.66 -8.33
C GLY A 115 6.55 0.84 -9.52
N GLU A 116 6.56 -0.49 -9.44
CA GLU A 116 6.01 -1.38 -10.48
C GLU A 116 4.54 -1.76 -10.26
N TYR A 117 3.95 -1.38 -9.13
CA TYR A 117 2.58 -1.76 -8.76
C TYR A 117 1.53 -1.19 -9.72
#